data_AF-A0AAP0NPG3-F1
#
_entry.id   AF-A0AAP0NPG3-F1
#
_cell.length_a   1.000
_cell.length_b   1.000
_cell.length_c   1.000
_cell.angle_alpha   90.00
_cell.angle_beta   90.00
_cell.angle_gamma   90.00
#
_symmetry.space_group_name_H-M   'P 1'
#
loop_
_entity.id
_entity.type
_entity.pdbx_description
1 polymer ?
#
loop_
_entity_poly.entity_id
_entity_poly.type
_entity_poly.pdbx_seq_one_letter_code
_entity_poly.pdbx_strand_id
1 'polypeptide(L)'
;MATQIQHRRDREAFEARKKKNSTARITLLSSMENDIMREFKSYDVAKEMWEALKKKFGGTSVTKLRQLTIKFDTYKKRPNHNMSDI
;
A
#
# COMPACT_ATOMS: atom_id res chain seq x y z
N MET A 1 23.19 -12.58 -36.35
CA MET A 1 23.54 -13.19 -35.04
C MET A 1 23.29 -12.24 -33.86
N ALA A 2 23.87 -11.03 -33.82
CA ALA A 2 23.71 -10.10 -32.67
C ALA A 2 22.25 -9.69 -32.36
N THR A 3 21.44 -9.41 -33.39
CA THR A 3 20.04 -8.97 -33.25
C THR A 3 19.13 -10.03 -32.62
N GLN A 4 19.38 -11.31 -32.92
CA GLN A 4 18.60 -12.44 -32.41
C GLN A 4 18.90 -12.69 -30.92
N ILE A 5 20.18 -12.49 -30.53
CA ILE A 5 20.61 -12.56 -29.13
C ILE A 5 20.01 -11.40 -28.33
N GLN A 6 20.01 -10.18 -28.88
CA GLN A 6 19.42 -9.02 -28.20
C GLN A 6 17.91 -9.18 -27.99
N HIS A 7 17.18 -9.57 -29.04
CA HIS A 7 15.73 -9.82 -28.93
C HIS A 7 15.40 -10.88 -27.88
N ARG A 8 16.23 -11.93 -27.74
CA ARG A 8 16.06 -12.95 -26.69
C ARG A 8 16.20 -12.33 -25.29
N ARG A 9 17.23 -11.51 -25.07
CA ARG A 9 17.46 -10.84 -23.78
C ARG A 9 16.33 -9.88 -23.43
N ASP A 10 15.84 -9.11 -24.40
CA ASP A 10 14.75 -8.17 -24.18
C ASP A 10 13.46 -8.88 -23.79
N ARG A 11 13.18 -10.03 -24.42
CA ARG A 11 12.05 -10.89 -24.05
C ARG A 11 12.20 -11.43 -22.63
N GLU A 12 13.37 -11.96 -22.27
CA GLU A 12 13.64 -12.46 -20.92
C GLU A 12 13.47 -11.37 -19.85
N ALA A 13 13.97 -10.16 -20.14
CA ALA A 13 13.82 -9.01 -19.25
C ALA A 13 12.35 -8.57 -19.08
N PHE A 14 11.58 -8.59 -20.17
CA PHE A 14 10.15 -8.28 -20.14
C PHE A 14 9.38 -9.28 -19.28
N GLU A 15 9.58 -10.59 -19.49
CA GLU A 15 8.91 -11.63 -18.70
C GLU A 15 9.31 -11.58 -17.23
N ALA A 16 10.58 -11.33 -16.93
CA ALA A 16 11.04 -11.14 -15.55
C ALA A 16 10.35 -9.94 -14.88
N ARG A 17 10.20 -8.81 -15.60
CA ARG A 17 9.49 -7.63 -15.10
C ARG A 17 8.00 -7.91 -14.89
N LYS A 18 7.36 -8.61 -15.82
CA LYS A 18 5.95 -9.01 -15.74
C LYS A 18 5.70 -9.92 -14.53
N LYS A 19 6.58 -10.91 -14.30
CA LYS A 19 6.53 -11.79 -13.13
C LYS A 19 6.63 -11.00 -11.83
N LYS A 20 7.62 -10.10 -11.72
CA LYS A 20 7.80 -9.23 -10.54
C LYS A 20 6.57 -8.36 -10.28
N ASN A 21 5.98 -7.77 -11.33
CA ASN A 21 4.76 -6.99 -11.21
C ASN A 21 3.60 -7.85 -10.66
N SER A 22 3.38 -9.04 -11.22
CA SER A 22 2.33 -9.95 -10.75
C SER A 22 2.52 -10.36 -9.29
N THR A 23 3.74 -10.75 -8.91
CA THR A 23 4.07 -11.11 -7.52
C THR A 23 3.79 -9.95 -6.56
N ALA A 24 4.25 -8.74 -6.88
CA ALA A 24 4.00 -7.57 -6.04
C ALA A 24 2.49 -7.25 -5.90
N ARG A 25 1.72 -7.36 -6.98
CA ARG A 25 0.25 -7.17 -6.94
C ARG A 25 -0.43 -8.19 -6.03
N ILE A 26 -0.08 -9.47 -6.17
CA ILE A 26 -0.67 -10.54 -5.36
C ILE A 26 -0.34 -10.32 -3.89
N THR A 27 0.91 -9.99 -3.56
CA THR A 27 1.31 -9.67 -2.18
C THR A 27 0.50 -8.51 -1.61
N LEU A 28 0.37 -7.40 -2.36
CA LEU A 28 -0.46 -6.27 -1.93
C LEU A 28 -1.91 -6.71 -1.68
N LEU A 29 -2.56 -7.35 -2.65
CA LEU A 29 -3.96 -7.77 -2.53
C LEU A 29 -4.19 -8.77 -1.39
N SER A 30 -3.24 -9.68 -1.15
CA SER A 30 -3.35 -10.68 -0.06
C SER A 30 -3.28 -10.08 1.34
N SER A 31 -2.75 -8.85 1.48
CA SER A 31 -2.65 -8.13 2.75
C SER A 31 -3.90 -7.32 3.10
N MET A 32 -4.90 -7.29 2.22
CA MET A 32 -6.07 -6.42 2.33
C MET A 32 -7.33 -7.19 2.74
N GLU A 33 -8.26 -6.52 3.41
CA GLU A 33 -9.62 -7.02 3.59
C GLU A 33 -10.38 -7.05 2.25
N ASN A 34 -11.42 -7.87 2.17
CA ASN A 34 -12.10 -8.20 0.91
C ASN A 34 -12.69 -6.98 0.18
N ASP A 35 -13.18 -5.98 0.92
CA ASP A 35 -13.73 -4.75 0.38
C ASP A 35 -12.64 -3.88 -0.26
N ILE A 36 -11.52 -3.67 0.44
CA ILE A 36 -10.35 -2.93 -0.06
C ILE A 36 -9.75 -3.69 -1.25
N MET A 37 -9.57 -5.01 -1.13
CA MET A 37 -9.07 -5.84 -2.23
C MET A 37 -9.94 -5.68 -3.49
N ARG A 38 -11.27 -5.67 -3.34
CA ARG A 38 -12.21 -5.55 -4.47
C ARG A 38 -12.09 -4.21 -5.19
N GLU A 39 -11.77 -3.15 -4.47
CA GLU A 39 -11.56 -1.81 -5.02
C GLU A 39 -10.23 -1.73 -5.80
N PHE A 40 -9.16 -2.30 -5.25
CA PHE A 40 -7.82 -2.14 -5.81
C PHE A 40 -7.42 -3.24 -6.81
N LYS A 41 -8.17 -4.33 -6.94
CA LYS A 41 -7.83 -5.42 -7.88
C LYS A 41 -7.75 -5.01 -9.36
N SER A 42 -8.40 -3.91 -9.75
CA SER A 42 -8.48 -3.43 -11.14
C SER A 42 -7.17 -2.82 -11.66
N TYR A 43 -6.22 -2.47 -10.79
CA TYR A 43 -4.93 -1.93 -11.22
C TYR A 43 -4.04 -3.03 -11.78
N ASP A 44 -3.61 -2.92 -13.03
CA ASP A 44 -2.75 -3.92 -13.69
C ASP A 44 -1.26 -3.81 -13.32
N VAL A 45 -0.84 -2.64 -12.83
CA VAL A 45 0.54 -2.35 -12.45
C VAL A 45 0.63 -2.18 -10.92
N ALA A 46 1.47 -2.98 -10.26
CA ALA A 46 1.69 -2.93 -8.81
C ALA A 46 2.06 -1.53 -8.31
N LYS A 47 2.88 -0.82 -9.09
CA LYS A 47 3.31 0.54 -8.75
C LYS A 47 2.12 1.50 -8.70
N GLU A 48 1.22 1.43 -9.67
CA GLU A 48 0.05 2.31 -9.72
C GLU A 48 -0.93 1.98 -8.58
N MET A 49 -1.13 0.68 -8.31
CA MET A 49 -1.89 0.22 -7.16
C MET A 49 -1.31 0.78 -5.85
N TRP A 50 0.01 0.71 -5.68
CA TRP A 50 0.70 1.24 -4.50
C TRP A 50 0.54 2.76 -4.34
N GLU A 51 0.72 3.54 -5.41
CA GLU A 51 0.53 4.99 -5.34
C GLU A 51 -0.93 5.36 -5.02
N ALA A 52 -1.89 4.62 -5.56
CA ALA A 52 -3.31 4.81 -5.24
C ALA A 52 -3.61 4.51 -3.77
N LEU A 53 -3.04 3.42 -3.22
CA LEU A 53 -3.13 3.10 -1.79
C LEU A 53 -2.53 4.20 -0.93
N LYS A 54 -1.34 4.68 -1.27
CA LYS A 54 -0.67 5.77 -0.56
C LYS A 54 -1.49 7.05 -0.61
N LYS A 55 -2.11 7.35 -1.75
CA LYS A 55 -3.00 8.52 -1.88
C LYS A 55 -4.25 8.39 -1.00
N LYS A 56 -4.85 7.20 -0.93
CA LYS A 56 -6.09 6.96 -0.17
C LYS A 56 -5.86 6.86 1.33
N PHE A 57 -4.80 6.16 1.74
CA PHE A 57 -4.57 5.78 3.14
C PHE A 57 -3.29 6.36 3.74
N GLY A 58 -2.32 6.77 2.92
CA GLY A 58 -1.00 7.24 3.38
C GLY A 58 -0.97 8.69 3.86
N GLY A 59 -2.07 9.44 3.72
CA GLY A 59 -2.18 10.82 4.20
C GLY A 59 -3.07 10.93 5.43
N THR A 60 -2.57 11.59 6.49
CA THR A 60 -3.42 12.13 7.55
C THR A 60 -3.73 13.58 7.25
N SER A 61 -4.99 13.99 7.28
CA SER A 61 -5.34 15.39 7.07
C SER A 61 -4.84 16.26 8.23
N VAL A 62 -4.46 17.50 7.94
CA VAL A 62 -4.08 18.48 8.97
C VAL A 62 -5.17 18.62 10.02
N THR A 63 -6.45 18.55 9.61
CA THR A 63 -7.60 18.55 10.52
C THR A 63 -7.60 17.35 11.45
N LYS A 64 -7.36 16.14 10.95
CA LYS A 64 -7.32 14.92 11.76
C LYS A 64 -6.12 14.94 12.71
N LEU A 65 -4.97 15.46 12.28
CA LEU A 65 -3.82 15.71 13.15
C LEU A 65 -4.17 16.69 14.28
N ARG A 66 -4.78 17.84 13.95
CA ARG A 66 -5.21 18.83 14.96
C ARG A 66 -6.22 18.25 15.94
N GLN A 67 -7.19 17.46 15.47
CA GLN A 67 -8.13 16.76 16.33
C GLN A 67 -7.44 15.78 17.28
N LEU A 68 -6.44 15.03 16.79
CA LEU A 68 -5.61 14.16 17.61
C LEU A 68 -4.82 14.94 18.66
N THR A 69 -4.19 16.06 18.28
CA THR A 69 -3.49 16.94 19.22
C THR A 69 -4.42 17.45 20.32
N ILE A 70 -5.59 17.98 19.96
CA ILE A 70 -6.59 18.44 20.94
C ILE A 70 -7.03 17.30 21.86
N LYS A 71 -7.34 16.11 21.29
CA LYS A 71 -7.75 14.94 22.08
C LYS A 71 -6.66 14.52 23.07
N PHE A 72 -5.40 14.60 22.66
CA PHE A 72 -4.25 14.29 23.51
C PHE A 72 -4.06 15.35 24.62
N ASP A 73 -4.06 16.63 24.27
CA ASP A 73 -3.86 17.74 25.21
C ASP A 73 -4.98 17.82 26.26
N THR A 74 -6.21 17.45 25.87
CA THR A 74 -7.38 17.40 26.76
C THR A 74 -7.52 16.08 27.51
N TYR A 75 -6.70 15.07 27.20
CA TYR A 75 -6.78 13.77 27.84
C TYR A 75 -6.29 13.85 29.29
N LYS A 76 -7.19 13.54 30.24
CA LYS A 76 -6.83 13.32 31.65
C LYS A 76 -7.03 11.84 31.97
N LYS A 77 -5.93 11.16 32.30
CA LYS A 77 -5.96 9.75 32.72
C LYS A 77 -6.84 9.63 33.97
N ARG A 78 -7.88 8.79 33.90
CA ARG A 78 -8.72 8.51 35.06
C ARG A 78 -7.93 7.66 36.07
N PRO A 79 -8.18 7.82 37.39
CA PRO A 79 -7.45 7.07 38.43
C PRO A 79 -7.48 5.55 38.23
N ASN A 80 -8.56 5.03 37.64
CA ASN A 80 -8.80 3.59 37.47
C ASN A 80 -8.58 3.10 36.02
N HIS A 81 -7.93 3.89 35.15
CA HIS A 81 -7.61 3.44 33.79
C HIS A 81 -6.14 3.07 33.74
N ASN A 82 -5.84 1.79 33.53
CA ASN A 82 -4.46 1.36 33.32
C ASN A 82 -4.06 1.66 31.85
N MET A 83 -2.78 1.65 31.53
CA MET A 83 -2.30 1.99 30.18
C MET A 83 -2.55 0.86 29.15
N SER A 84 -2.89 -0.34 29.62
CA SER A 84 -3.25 -1.52 28.82
C SER A 84 -4.74 -1.58 28.44
N ASP A 85 -5.57 -0.65 28.92
CA ASP A 85 -7.01 -0.56 28.60
C ASP A 85 -7.33 0.40 27.42
N ILE A 86 -6.29 1.00 26.80
CA ILE A 86 -6.38 1.90 25.62
C ILE A 86 -6.07 1.10 24.35
#